data_AF-A0A9X0CPX1-F1
#
_entry.id   AF-A0A9X0CPX1-F1
#
_cell.length_a   1.000
_cell.length_b   1.000
_cell.length_c   1.000
_cell.angle_alpha   90.00
_cell.angle_beta   90.00
_cell.angle_gamma   90.00
#
_symmetry.space_group_name_H-M   'P 1'
#
loop_
_entity.id
_entity.type
_entity.pdbx_description
1 polymer ?
#
loop_
_entity_poly.entity_id
_entity_poly.type
_entity_poly.pdbx_seq_one_letter_code
_entity_poly.pdbx_strand_id
1 'polypeptide(L)'
;MTHPMKQIPDMISTTGKFVNMSSGIPSPENASNGDWYYNNAIKQLTYIISGKGGWGLDRSIDMRVYRCFFKNCIKPIPPPPPEKRPIEYLLWSDPEAWYGTVFGYGGYNKKLPQDGDDVIIKQHWWMVADTKLPCMGKLLIYGTLELEPHLDFVLCAKYIVIGQGGNLIIGWEDQPMTGSVLISLNGNWDTPDIPIQDGPIIGSKTL
;
A
#
# COMPACT_ATOMS: atom_id res chain seq x y z
N MET A 1 -6.77 28.14 16.09
CA MET A 1 -5.41 27.66 15.76
C MET A 1 -5.41 27.13 14.34
N THR A 2 -4.30 27.25 13.61
CA THR A 2 -4.19 26.86 12.20
C THR A 2 -2.96 26.00 11.97
N HIS A 3 -3.12 24.90 11.23
CA HIS A 3 -2.05 23.94 10.94
C HIS A 3 -1.96 23.68 9.43
N PRO A 4 -0.75 23.70 8.84
CA PRO A 4 -0.54 23.28 7.46
C PRO A 4 -0.66 21.76 7.34
N MET A 5 -1.30 21.30 6.26
CA MET A 5 -1.51 19.88 5.97
C MET A 5 -0.83 19.51 4.65
N LYS A 6 -0.24 18.32 4.60
CA LYS A 6 0.36 17.79 3.35
C LYS A 6 -0.65 17.12 2.42
N GLN A 7 -1.82 16.76 2.96
CA GLN A 7 -2.83 15.98 2.27
C GLN A 7 -4.24 16.50 2.59
N ILE A 8 -5.19 16.21 1.70
CA ILE A 8 -6.60 16.54 1.91
C ILE A 8 -7.20 15.51 2.87
N PRO A 9 -7.82 15.94 3.98
CA PRO A 9 -8.53 15.05 4.88
C PRO A 9 -9.92 14.72 4.34
N ASP A 10 -10.39 13.49 4.59
CA ASP A 10 -11.76 13.07 4.28
C ASP A 10 -12.69 13.29 5.48
N MET A 11 -12.17 13.14 6.70
CA MET A 11 -12.93 13.35 7.93
C MET A 11 -12.03 13.86 9.05
N ILE A 12 -12.56 14.74 9.90
CA ILE A 12 -11.83 15.30 11.06
C ILE A 12 -12.71 15.21 12.30
N SER A 13 -12.12 14.82 13.42
CA SER A 13 -12.69 14.98 14.75
C SER A 13 -11.78 15.87 15.58
N THR A 14 -12.37 16.79 16.35
CA THR A 14 -11.62 17.75 17.19
C THR A 14 -11.91 17.59 18.67
N THR A 15 -13.04 17.02 19.05
CA THR A 15 -13.49 16.83 20.45
C THR A 15 -13.93 15.39 20.72
N GLY A 16 -13.44 14.43 19.92
CA GLY A 16 -13.90 13.03 19.93
C GLY A 16 -15.28 12.83 19.29
N LYS A 17 -15.97 13.90 18.88
CA LYS A 17 -17.18 13.85 18.06
C LYS A 17 -16.87 14.27 16.62
N PHE A 18 -17.59 13.69 15.67
CA PHE A 18 -17.55 14.14 14.28
C PHE A 18 -18.48 15.33 14.11
N VAL A 19 -17.91 16.46 13.73
CA VAL A 19 -18.63 17.70 13.45
C VAL A 19 -18.44 18.02 11.99
N ASN A 20 -19.52 18.38 11.29
CA ASN A 20 -19.45 18.74 9.87
C ASN A 20 -18.51 19.92 9.65
N MET A 21 -17.79 19.89 8.53
CA MET A 21 -16.89 20.98 8.14
C MET A 21 -17.69 22.27 7.92
N SER A 22 -17.22 23.37 8.49
CA SER A 22 -17.80 24.69 8.25
C SER A 22 -17.51 25.16 6.82
N SER A 23 -18.40 25.97 6.23
CA SER A 23 -18.20 26.54 4.89
C SER A 23 -17.09 27.60 4.83
N GLY A 24 -16.70 28.13 5.98
CA GLY A 24 -15.62 29.12 6.16
C GLY A 24 -15.06 29.02 7.57
N ILE A 25 -14.04 29.83 7.87
CA ILE A 25 -13.52 29.94 9.24
C ILE A 25 -14.68 30.38 10.15
N PRO A 26 -15.03 29.60 11.20
CA PRO A 26 -16.17 29.95 12.03
C PRO A 26 -15.91 31.25 12.79
N SER A 27 -16.93 32.09 12.97
CA SER A 27 -16.74 33.35 13.69
C SER A 27 -16.55 33.09 15.19
N PRO A 28 -15.64 33.78 15.89
CA PRO A 28 -15.44 33.59 17.33
C PRO A 28 -16.70 33.78 18.17
N GLU A 29 -17.62 34.64 17.72
CA GLU A 29 -18.86 34.99 18.41
C GLU A 29 -19.92 33.90 18.37
N ASN A 30 -19.90 33.02 17.35
CA ASN A 30 -20.90 31.98 17.15
C ASN A 30 -20.33 30.56 17.24
N ALA A 31 -19.00 30.43 17.16
CA ALA A 31 -18.34 29.14 17.23
C ALA A 31 -18.44 28.47 18.60
N SER A 32 -18.59 27.15 18.55
CA SER A 32 -18.44 26.23 19.66
C SER A 32 -16.98 25.75 19.76
N ASN A 33 -16.63 25.20 20.92
CA ASN A 33 -15.31 24.60 21.11
C ASN A 33 -15.16 23.39 20.18
N GLY A 34 -14.10 23.37 19.37
CA GLY A 34 -13.83 22.31 18.40
C GLY A 34 -14.40 22.55 17.00
N ASP A 35 -15.13 23.64 16.76
CA ASP A 35 -15.57 23.99 15.40
C ASP A 35 -14.35 24.20 14.50
N TRP A 36 -14.46 23.75 13.24
CA TRP A 36 -13.33 23.69 12.34
C TRP A 36 -13.69 23.99 10.88
N TYR A 37 -12.66 24.36 10.13
CA TYR A 37 -12.67 24.70 8.71
C TYR A 37 -11.39 24.20 8.05
N TYR A 38 -11.51 23.68 6.82
CA TYR A 38 -10.36 23.31 6.02
C TYR A 38 -10.33 24.10 4.70
N ASN A 39 -9.26 24.84 4.48
CA ASN A 39 -9.02 25.52 3.22
C ASN A 39 -8.28 24.58 2.26
N ASN A 40 -8.97 24.10 1.24
CA ASN A 40 -8.41 23.16 0.27
C ASN A 40 -7.39 23.80 -0.70
N ALA A 41 -7.46 25.11 -0.94
CA ALA A 41 -6.56 25.81 -1.87
C ALA A 41 -5.14 25.92 -1.30
N ILE A 42 -5.04 26.19 0.01
CA ILE A 42 -3.75 26.37 0.71
C ILE A 42 -3.42 25.22 1.68
N LYS A 43 -4.25 24.16 1.69
CA LYS A 43 -4.12 22.97 2.56
C LYS A 43 -3.95 23.32 4.04
N GLN A 44 -4.83 24.16 4.58
CA GLN A 44 -4.78 24.58 6.00
C GLN A 44 -6.02 24.15 6.76
N LEU A 45 -5.80 23.48 7.90
CA LEU A 45 -6.84 23.17 8.87
C LEU A 45 -6.86 24.25 9.95
N THR A 46 -8.03 24.86 10.19
CA THR A 46 -8.25 25.82 11.26
C THR A 46 -9.33 25.29 12.20
N TYR A 47 -9.10 25.35 13.51
CA TYR A 47 -10.12 25.02 14.53
C TYR A 47 -10.14 26.05 15.65
N ILE A 48 -11.25 26.10 16.38
CA ILE A 48 -11.50 27.08 17.42
C ILE A 48 -11.49 26.42 18.80
N ILE A 49 -10.80 27.08 19.72
CA ILE A 49 -10.92 26.82 21.15
C ILE A 49 -11.77 27.96 21.70
N SER A 50 -12.97 27.64 22.20
CA SER A 50 -13.95 28.65 22.60
C SER A 50 -13.88 28.88 24.11
N GLY A 51 -13.75 30.15 24.51
CA GLY A 51 -13.80 30.59 25.92
C GLY A 51 -15.23 30.75 26.47
N LYS A 52 -16.27 30.53 25.66
CA LYS A 52 -17.66 30.67 26.08
C LYS A 52 -18.02 29.65 27.17
N GLY A 53 -18.65 30.11 28.26
CA GLY A 53 -19.06 29.26 29.38
C GLY A 53 -18.24 29.44 30.66
N GLY A 54 -17.24 30.35 30.66
CA GLY A 54 -16.48 30.73 31.86
C GLY A 54 -15.24 29.88 32.15
N TRP A 55 -14.60 30.18 33.27
CA TRP A 55 -13.35 29.58 33.76
C TRP A 55 -13.58 28.18 34.36
N GLY A 56 -12.60 27.27 34.23
CA GLY A 56 -12.63 25.93 34.86
C GLY A 56 -13.29 24.82 34.04
N LEU A 57 -13.71 25.09 32.80
CA LEU A 57 -14.19 24.07 31.87
C LEU A 57 -13.01 23.45 31.11
N ASP A 58 -12.95 22.12 31.02
CA ASP A 58 -11.98 21.41 30.17
C ASP A 58 -12.26 21.73 28.69
N ARG A 59 -11.25 22.25 28.00
CA ARG A 59 -11.28 22.62 26.58
C ARG A 59 -10.33 21.76 25.76
N SER A 60 -10.28 20.48 26.09
CA SER A 60 -9.50 19.50 25.35
C SER A 60 -9.88 19.48 23.87
N ILE A 61 -8.85 19.45 23.03
CA ILE A 61 -8.94 19.19 21.60
C ILE A 61 -8.19 17.87 21.34
N ASP A 62 -8.93 16.81 21.07
CA ASP A 62 -8.39 15.53 20.59
C ASP A 62 -8.54 15.51 19.06
N MET A 63 -7.51 16.02 18.38
CA MET A 63 -7.52 16.10 16.93
C MET A 63 -7.22 14.75 16.30
N ARG A 64 -8.18 14.23 15.54
CA ARG A 64 -8.02 13.05 14.70
C ARG A 64 -8.37 13.40 13.27
N VAL A 65 -7.42 13.18 12.36
CA VAL A 65 -7.57 13.45 10.94
C VAL A 65 -7.54 12.12 10.20
N TYR A 66 -8.60 11.86 9.44
CA TYR A 66 -8.77 10.64 8.67
C TYR A 66 -8.69 10.97 7.18
N ARG A 67 -7.93 10.15 6.47
CA ARG A 67 -7.96 10.09 5.01
C ARG A 67 -8.27 8.65 4.61
N CYS A 68 -9.27 8.49 3.77
CA CYS A 68 -9.62 7.22 3.19
C CYS A 68 -8.53 6.78 2.23
N PHE A 69 -8.15 5.50 2.32
CA PHE A 69 -7.20 4.89 1.40
C PHE A 69 -7.78 4.79 -0.02
N PHE A 70 -9.08 4.53 -0.15
CA PHE A 70 -9.76 4.44 -1.44
C PHE A 70 -10.49 5.73 -1.80
N LYS A 71 -10.58 6.01 -3.10
CA LYS A 71 -11.37 7.13 -3.63
C LYS A 71 -12.80 7.07 -3.09
N ASN A 72 -13.30 8.20 -2.58
CA ASN A 72 -14.62 8.34 -1.98
C ASN A 72 -14.89 7.41 -0.79
N CYS A 73 -13.85 6.86 -0.14
CA CYS A 73 -13.99 5.89 0.96
C CYS A 73 -14.71 4.59 0.56
N ILE A 74 -14.83 4.30 -0.73
CA ILE A 74 -15.46 3.07 -1.23
C ILE A 74 -14.36 2.07 -1.50
N LYS A 75 -14.28 1.01 -0.68
CA LYS A 75 -13.39 -0.11 -0.95
C LYS A 75 -13.85 -0.78 -2.27
N PRO A 76 -13.01 -0.84 -3.31
CA PRO A 76 -13.34 -1.61 -4.49
C PRO A 76 -13.51 -3.08 -4.08
N ILE A 77 -14.51 -3.74 -4.65
CA ILE A 77 -14.66 -5.19 -4.46
C ILE A 77 -13.42 -5.82 -5.10
N PRO A 78 -12.54 -6.49 -4.32
CA PRO A 78 -11.40 -7.16 -4.90
C PRO A 78 -11.90 -8.22 -5.89
N PRO A 79 -11.22 -8.44 -7.03
CA PRO A 79 -11.52 -9.58 -7.86
C PRO A 79 -11.41 -10.86 -7.02
N PRO A 80 -12.26 -11.88 -7.28
CA PRO A 80 -12.12 -13.15 -6.59
C PRO A 80 -10.70 -13.69 -6.81
N PRO A 81 -10.09 -14.32 -5.78
CA PRO A 81 -8.83 -15.02 -5.96
C PRO A 81 -8.96 -16.02 -7.11
N PRO A 82 -7.90 -16.27 -7.88
CA PRO A 82 -7.90 -17.36 -8.83
C PRO A 82 -8.21 -18.69 -8.12
N GLU A 83 -9.03 -19.54 -8.74
CA GLU A 83 -9.42 -20.83 -8.15
C GLU A 83 -8.46 -21.97 -8.52
N LYS A 84 -7.71 -21.82 -9.62
CA LYS A 84 -6.75 -22.81 -10.11
C LYS A 84 -5.69 -22.19 -11.01
N ARG A 85 -4.57 -22.91 -11.18
CA ARG A 85 -3.55 -22.62 -12.20
C ARG A 85 -4.17 -22.70 -13.61
N PRO A 86 -3.94 -21.72 -14.50
CA PRO A 86 -4.35 -21.78 -15.90
C PRO A 86 -3.55 -22.84 -16.66
N ILE A 87 -4.07 -23.26 -17.83
CA ILE A 87 -3.37 -24.21 -18.71
C ILE A 87 -2.09 -23.59 -19.27
N GLU A 88 -2.15 -22.30 -19.62
CA GLU A 88 -1.01 -21.53 -20.11
C GLU A 88 -0.43 -20.70 -18.97
N TYR A 89 0.83 -20.95 -18.67
CA TYR A 89 1.59 -20.23 -17.66
C TYR A 89 3.05 -20.11 -18.07
N LEU A 90 3.76 -19.25 -17.36
CA LEU A 90 5.16 -18.90 -17.55
C LEU A 90 6.00 -19.58 -16.46
N LEU A 91 7.16 -20.10 -16.81
CA LEU A 91 8.10 -20.68 -15.85
C LEU A 91 9.19 -19.66 -15.54
N TRP A 92 9.50 -19.46 -14.25
CA TRP A 92 10.53 -18.52 -13.82
C TRP A 92 11.89 -18.88 -14.41
N SER A 93 12.20 -20.19 -14.47
CA SER A 93 13.46 -20.71 -14.99
C SER A 93 13.63 -20.57 -16.51
N ASP A 94 12.56 -20.30 -17.26
CA ASP A 94 12.59 -20.17 -18.72
C ASP A 94 12.93 -18.72 -19.12
N PRO A 95 14.07 -18.47 -19.79
CA PRO A 95 14.42 -17.13 -20.26
C PRO A 95 13.37 -16.53 -21.22
N GLU A 96 12.69 -17.36 -22.02
CA GLU A 96 11.67 -16.91 -22.96
C GLU A 96 10.42 -16.37 -22.26
N ALA A 97 10.11 -16.87 -21.06
CA ALA A 97 9.00 -16.38 -20.22
C ALA A 97 9.15 -14.91 -19.80
N TRP A 98 10.38 -14.38 -19.82
CA TRP A 98 10.68 -12.98 -19.49
C TRP A 98 10.56 -12.02 -20.68
N TYR A 99 10.06 -12.49 -21.83
CA TYR A 99 9.80 -11.64 -22.99
C TYR A 99 8.84 -10.48 -22.66
N GLY A 100 9.19 -9.26 -23.05
CA GLY A 100 8.37 -8.07 -22.80
C GLY A 100 8.54 -7.47 -21.41
N THR A 101 9.54 -7.91 -20.64
CA THR A 101 10.03 -7.20 -19.45
C THR A 101 10.49 -5.78 -19.82
N VAL A 102 10.20 -4.80 -18.97
CA VAL A 102 10.54 -3.39 -19.20
C VAL A 102 12.03 -3.15 -18.92
N PHE A 103 12.66 -2.25 -19.68
CA PHE A 103 14.05 -1.83 -19.43
C PHE A 103 14.23 -1.37 -17.97
N GLY A 104 15.32 -1.83 -17.33
CA GLY A 104 15.65 -1.50 -15.95
C GLY A 104 15.14 -2.51 -14.90
N TYR A 105 14.32 -3.49 -15.29
CA TYR A 105 13.90 -4.59 -14.43
C TYR A 105 14.66 -5.88 -14.76
N GLY A 106 14.87 -6.73 -13.75
CA GLY A 106 15.33 -8.11 -13.94
C GLY A 106 14.35 -8.87 -14.83
N GLY A 107 14.85 -9.69 -15.76
CA GLY A 107 14.04 -10.24 -16.86
C GLY A 107 14.32 -9.60 -18.23
N TYR A 108 14.83 -8.36 -18.25
CA TYR A 108 15.01 -7.60 -19.50
C TYR A 108 15.94 -8.33 -20.49
N ASN A 109 15.56 -8.30 -21.77
CA ASN A 109 16.22 -9.04 -22.85
C ASN A 109 16.26 -10.57 -22.62
N LYS A 110 15.20 -11.14 -22.03
CA LYS A 110 15.08 -12.60 -21.80
C LYS A 110 16.25 -13.14 -20.98
N LYS A 111 16.70 -12.38 -19.99
CA LYS A 111 17.68 -12.84 -19.00
C LYS A 111 16.96 -13.14 -17.71
N LEU A 112 17.33 -14.22 -17.03
CA LEU A 112 16.77 -14.50 -15.72
C LEU A 112 17.12 -13.37 -14.73
N PRO A 113 16.19 -12.94 -13.87
CA PRO A 113 16.47 -11.98 -12.80
C PRO A 113 17.59 -12.46 -11.89
N GLN A 114 18.40 -11.51 -11.40
CA GLN A 114 19.56 -11.75 -10.54
C GLN A 114 19.41 -11.08 -9.17
N ASP A 115 20.31 -11.41 -8.24
CA ASP A 115 20.34 -10.79 -6.92
C ASP A 115 20.52 -9.27 -7.04
N GLY A 116 19.67 -8.53 -6.34
CA GLY A 116 19.63 -7.07 -6.34
C GLY A 116 18.73 -6.45 -7.40
N ASP A 117 18.24 -7.22 -8.38
CA ASP A 117 17.34 -6.70 -9.40
C ASP A 117 15.98 -6.30 -8.80
N ASP A 118 15.40 -5.24 -9.37
CA ASP A 118 13.98 -4.96 -9.24
C ASP A 118 13.22 -5.83 -10.25
N VAL A 119 12.24 -6.59 -9.80
CA VAL A 119 11.47 -7.55 -10.60
C VAL A 119 10.00 -7.14 -10.65
N ILE A 120 9.40 -7.24 -11.85
CA ILE A 120 7.98 -6.97 -12.07
C ILE A 120 7.30 -8.17 -12.71
N ILE A 121 6.30 -8.73 -12.03
CA ILE A 121 5.35 -9.68 -12.60
C ILE A 121 4.19 -8.88 -13.16
N LYS A 122 4.17 -8.72 -14.49
CA LYS A 122 3.23 -7.83 -15.18
C LYS A 122 1.80 -8.35 -15.12
N GLN A 123 0.84 -7.46 -15.35
CA GLN A 123 -0.56 -7.87 -15.57
C GLN A 123 -0.64 -8.95 -16.64
N HIS A 124 -1.54 -9.91 -16.44
CA HIS A 124 -1.76 -11.08 -17.30
C HIS A 124 -0.63 -12.11 -17.31
N TRP A 125 0.49 -11.87 -16.62
CA TRP A 125 1.49 -12.92 -16.43
C TRP A 125 1.04 -13.87 -15.33
N TRP A 126 1.19 -15.15 -15.61
CA TRP A 126 1.11 -16.19 -14.60
C TRP A 126 2.47 -16.85 -14.46
N MET A 127 3.31 -16.31 -13.58
CA MET A 127 4.67 -16.77 -13.38
C MET A 127 4.71 -17.83 -12.29
N VAL A 128 5.13 -19.04 -12.63
CA VAL A 128 5.39 -20.13 -11.68
C VAL A 128 6.87 -20.13 -11.32
N ALA A 129 7.18 -19.94 -10.05
CA ALA A 129 8.51 -20.14 -9.51
C ALA A 129 8.77 -21.64 -9.39
N ASP A 130 9.54 -22.17 -10.33
CA ASP A 130 9.93 -23.58 -10.46
C ASP A 130 11.40 -23.83 -10.10
N THR A 131 12.09 -22.79 -9.64
CA THR A 131 13.50 -22.83 -9.23
C THR A 131 13.78 -21.80 -8.14
N LYS A 132 14.96 -21.85 -7.53
CA LYS A 132 15.37 -20.90 -6.50
C LYS A 132 15.27 -19.46 -7.01
N LEU A 133 14.57 -18.62 -6.24
CA LEU A 133 14.43 -17.20 -6.53
C LEU A 133 15.66 -16.40 -6.04
N PRO A 134 16.05 -15.34 -6.76
CA PRO A 134 17.11 -14.42 -6.31
C PRO A 134 16.64 -13.55 -5.14
N CYS A 135 17.58 -12.96 -4.42
CA CYS A 135 17.31 -11.90 -3.43
C CYS A 135 17.08 -10.56 -4.15
N MET A 136 15.83 -10.14 -4.27
CA MET A 136 15.43 -8.98 -5.07
C MET A 136 15.58 -7.64 -4.33
N GLY A 137 15.71 -6.55 -5.09
CA GLY A 137 15.50 -5.22 -4.56
C GLY A 137 14.02 -5.01 -4.27
N LYS A 138 13.22 -4.88 -5.32
CA LYS A 138 11.75 -4.83 -5.25
C LYS A 138 11.15 -6.00 -6.02
N LEU A 139 10.09 -6.58 -5.48
CA LEU A 139 9.21 -7.51 -6.19
C LEU A 139 7.83 -6.86 -6.33
N LEU A 140 7.47 -6.47 -7.55
CA LEU A 140 6.19 -5.86 -7.88
C LEU A 140 5.30 -6.89 -8.58
N ILE A 141 4.16 -7.24 -7.98
CA ILE A 141 3.26 -8.28 -8.48
C ILE A 141 1.95 -7.64 -8.94
N TYR A 142 1.79 -7.47 -10.25
CA TYR A 142 0.55 -7.02 -10.89
C TYR A 142 -0.19 -8.14 -11.65
N GLY A 143 0.50 -9.24 -11.95
CA GLY A 143 -0.08 -10.51 -12.40
C GLY A 143 -0.10 -11.54 -11.27
N THR A 144 0.21 -12.79 -11.57
CA THR A 144 0.29 -13.87 -10.57
C THR A 144 1.73 -14.39 -10.45
N LEU A 145 2.25 -14.45 -9.24
CA LEU A 145 3.42 -15.23 -8.88
C LEU A 145 2.96 -16.43 -8.05
N GLU A 146 3.18 -17.63 -8.56
CA GLU A 146 2.83 -18.89 -7.89
C GLU A 146 4.12 -19.64 -7.53
N LEU A 147 4.22 -20.15 -6.30
CA LEU A 147 5.33 -21.00 -5.89
C LEU A 147 5.00 -22.47 -6.15
N GLU A 148 5.95 -23.22 -6.73
CA GLU A 148 5.74 -24.65 -6.97
C GLU A 148 5.57 -25.40 -5.64
N PRO A 149 4.44 -26.08 -5.38
CA PRO A 149 4.07 -26.55 -4.03
C PRO A 149 5.05 -27.54 -3.37
N HIS A 150 5.91 -28.19 -4.16
CA HIS A 150 6.81 -29.25 -3.70
C HIS A 150 8.27 -28.79 -3.50
N LEU A 151 8.56 -27.51 -3.72
CA LEU A 151 9.92 -26.95 -3.58
C LEU A 151 10.02 -26.04 -2.35
N ASP A 152 11.21 -25.98 -1.77
CA ASP A 152 11.50 -25.00 -0.72
C ASP A 152 11.85 -23.64 -1.33
N PHE A 153 11.32 -22.57 -0.74
CA PHE A 153 11.56 -21.19 -1.21
C PHE A 153 12.02 -20.27 -0.09
N VAL A 154 12.99 -19.43 -0.42
CA VAL A 154 13.26 -18.19 0.31
C VAL A 154 12.88 -17.03 -0.60
N LEU A 155 11.70 -16.45 -0.38
CA LEU A 155 11.26 -15.26 -1.10
C LEU A 155 11.91 -14.03 -0.45
N CYS A 156 13.10 -13.69 -0.94
CA CYS A 156 13.95 -12.64 -0.40
C CYS A 156 13.78 -11.33 -1.20
N ALA A 157 13.39 -10.24 -0.54
CA ALA A 157 13.30 -8.92 -1.17
C ALA A 157 13.44 -7.78 -0.14
N LYS A 158 13.78 -6.55 -0.57
CA LYS A 158 13.63 -5.36 0.29
C LYS A 158 12.16 -4.92 0.36
N TYR A 159 11.45 -5.04 -0.76
CA TYR A 159 10.03 -4.71 -0.89
C TYR A 159 9.30 -5.80 -1.66
N ILE A 160 8.13 -6.19 -1.17
CA ILE A 160 7.15 -6.97 -1.94
C ILE A 160 5.90 -6.12 -2.01
N VAL A 161 5.41 -5.83 -3.21
CA VAL A 161 4.21 -5.03 -3.43
C VAL A 161 3.26 -5.80 -4.33
N ILE A 162 2.11 -6.16 -3.78
CA ILE A 162 1.03 -6.78 -4.55
C ILE A 162 0.08 -5.68 -5.01
N GLY A 163 0.14 -5.37 -6.31
CA GLY A 163 -0.65 -4.34 -6.95
C GLY A 163 -2.09 -4.78 -7.21
N GLN A 164 -2.87 -3.87 -7.80
CA GLN A 164 -4.26 -4.17 -8.16
C GLN A 164 -4.34 -5.34 -9.16
N GLY A 165 -5.07 -6.39 -8.77
CA GLY A 165 -5.21 -7.62 -9.56
C GLY A 165 -4.03 -8.58 -9.42
N GLY A 166 -3.02 -8.23 -8.62
CA GLY A 166 -1.86 -9.08 -8.34
C GLY A 166 -2.20 -10.23 -7.39
N ASN A 167 -1.54 -11.38 -7.57
CA ASN A 167 -1.69 -12.54 -6.69
C ASN A 167 -0.32 -13.14 -6.36
N LEU A 168 -0.09 -13.42 -5.08
CA LEU A 168 0.99 -14.29 -4.63
C LEU A 168 0.36 -15.59 -4.12
N ILE A 169 0.62 -16.70 -4.80
CA ILE A 169 0.00 -18.00 -4.52
C ILE A 169 1.05 -18.93 -3.91
N ILE A 170 0.76 -19.45 -2.72
CA ILE A 170 1.62 -20.36 -1.96
C ILE A 170 0.79 -21.61 -1.64
N GLY A 171 0.68 -22.51 -2.62
CA GLY A 171 -0.19 -23.68 -2.57
C GLY A 171 -1.66 -23.38 -2.89
N TRP A 172 -2.39 -24.45 -3.15
CA TRP A 172 -3.82 -24.51 -3.45
C TRP A 172 -4.57 -25.35 -2.42
N GLU A 173 -5.89 -25.28 -2.44
CA GLU A 173 -6.73 -26.12 -1.56
C GLU A 173 -6.59 -27.60 -1.89
N ASP A 174 -6.56 -27.96 -3.18
CA ASP A 174 -6.38 -29.32 -3.68
C ASP A 174 -4.90 -29.74 -3.78
N GLN A 175 -3.99 -28.77 -3.88
CA GLN A 175 -2.54 -28.99 -3.89
C GLN A 175 -1.83 -28.07 -2.89
N PRO A 176 -1.87 -28.39 -1.57
CA PRO A 176 -1.27 -27.55 -0.55
C PRO A 176 0.25 -27.46 -0.69
N MET A 177 0.83 -26.36 -0.19
CA MET A 177 2.27 -26.19 -0.11
C MET A 177 2.85 -27.26 0.83
N THR A 178 3.71 -28.11 0.28
CA THR A 178 4.46 -29.15 1.02
C THR A 178 5.90 -28.76 1.29
N GLY A 179 6.49 -27.89 0.45
CA GLY A 179 7.79 -27.29 0.70
C GLY A 179 7.74 -26.18 1.76
N SER A 180 8.88 -25.88 2.35
CA SER A 180 9.05 -24.79 3.31
C SER A 180 9.19 -23.45 2.60
N VAL A 181 8.39 -22.47 2.99
CA VAL A 181 8.47 -21.10 2.43
C VAL A 181 8.85 -20.11 3.52
N LEU A 182 9.96 -19.40 3.30
CA LEU A 182 10.39 -18.27 4.11
C LEU A 182 10.28 -16.98 3.29
N ILE A 183 9.43 -16.06 3.72
CA ILE A 183 9.40 -14.70 3.19
C ILE A 183 10.36 -13.84 4.02
N SER A 184 11.42 -13.32 3.37
CA SER A 184 12.49 -12.57 4.03
C SER A 184 12.57 -11.13 3.51
N LEU A 185 12.06 -10.19 4.31
CA LEU A 185 12.12 -8.75 4.04
C LEU A 185 13.40 -8.13 4.61
N ASN A 186 14.40 -7.88 3.75
CA ASN A 186 15.77 -7.56 4.16
C ASN A 186 16.13 -6.06 4.13
N GLY A 187 15.18 -5.14 3.89
CA GLY A 187 15.47 -3.72 3.97
C GLY A 187 15.84 -3.26 5.39
N ASN A 188 16.63 -2.19 5.48
CA ASN A 188 17.21 -1.62 6.69
C ASN A 188 16.83 -0.13 6.84
N TRP A 189 17.36 0.53 7.86
CA TRP A 189 17.05 1.94 8.14
C TRP A 189 17.47 2.93 7.03
N ASP A 190 18.39 2.54 6.15
CA ASP A 190 18.81 3.31 4.98
C ASP A 190 17.94 3.08 3.73
N THR A 191 17.00 2.12 3.80
CA THR A 191 16.24 1.72 2.61
C THR A 191 15.14 2.75 2.33
N PRO A 192 15.17 3.44 1.17
CA PRO A 192 14.35 4.63 0.95
C PRO A 192 12.87 4.29 0.82
N ASP A 193 12.04 5.08 1.48
CA ASP A 193 10.59 4.98 1.38
C ASP A 193 10.11 5.00 -0.09
N ILE A 194 9.18 4.10 -0.43
CA ILE A 194 8.52 4.12 -1.75
C ILE A 194 7.24 4.96 -1.63
N PRO A 195 7.16 6.11 -2.31
CA PRO A 195 5.92 6.88 -2.38
C PRO A 195 4.94 6.15 -3.31
N ILE A 196 3.81 5.71 -2.77
CA ILE A 196 2.68 5.27 -3.60
C ILE A 196 1.82 6.49 -3.91
N GLN A 197 1.43 6.65 -5.18
CA GLN A 197 0.41 7.62 -5.55
C GLN A 197 -0.90 7.26 -4.85
N ASP A 198 -1.42 8.17 -4.01
CA ASP A 198 -2.64 8.00 -3.22
C ASP A 198 -2.64 6.87 -2.17
N GLY A 199 -1.47 6.35 -1.78
CA GLY A 199 -1.31 5.36 -0.71
C GLY A 199 -0.43 5.82 0.47
N PRO A 200 -0.35 5.03 1.56
CA PRO A 200 0.64 5.26 2.59
C PRO A 200 2.04 5.04 2.02
N ILE A 201 3.01 5.69 2.65
CA ILE A 201 4.42 5.53 2.30
C ILE A 201 4.84 4.10 2.68
N ILE A 202 5.51 3.40 1.77
CA ILE A 202 6.03 2.05 2.01
C ILE A 202 7.44 2.17 2.61
N GLY A 203 7.60 1.76 3.87
CA GLY A 203 8.89 1.72 4.56
C GLY A 203 9.72 0.47 4.26
N SER A 204 10.89 0.39 4.87
CA SER A 204 11.98 -0.56 4.58
C SER A 204 11.69 -2.05 4.79
N LYS A 205 10.52 -2.44 5.29
CA LYS A 205 10.12 -3.83 5.58
C LYS A 205 8.61 -3.98 5.46
N THR A 206 8.11 -3.81 4.24
CA THR A 206 6.67 -3.83 3.99
C THR A 206 6.30 -4.97 3.04
N LEU A 207 5.16 -5.59 3.33
CA LEU A 207 4.38 -6.47 2.47
C LEU A 207 2.95 -5.92 2.38
#